data_AF-A0A537LIV1-F1
#
_entry.id   AF-A0A537LIV1-F1
#
_cell.length_a   1.000
_cell.length_b   1.000
_cell.length_c   1.000
_cell.angle_alpha   90.00
_cell.angle_beta   90.00
_cell.angle_gamma   90.00
#
_symmetry.space_group_name_H-M   'P 1'
#
loop_
_entity.id
_entity.type
_entity.pdbx_description
1 polymer ?
#
loop_
_entity_poly.entity_id
_entity_poly.type
_entity_poly.pdbx_seq_one_letter_code
_entity_poly.pdbx_strand_id
1 'polypeptide(L)'
;CRVLAGYAGPLRVWIVFFTDIQRAIQLSVPDGLRVLVMRRMMMRLVERLAEQERAAAVVTGENLGQVASQTIESIAAINAVTQLPVLRPLIGADKTEIVARAEAIGTYDISIRPYEDCCSLFVPPHPRTQPGLQEADEAERGLPVGALIDAALQRSERLTITPRWARDPVGVGS
;
A
#
# COMPACT_ATOMS: atom_id res chain seq x y z
N CYS A 1 -7.01 -3.11 -12.00
CA CYS A 1 -8.13 -2.35 -11.38
C CYS A 1 -9.37 -2.14 -12.27
N ARG A 2 -9.61 -2.94 -13.34
CA ARG A 2 -10.81 -2.76 -14.18
C ARG A 2 -12.12 -3.11 -13.46
N VAL A 3 -12.11 -4.14 -12.61
CA VAL A 3 -13.26 -4.53 -11.77
C VAL A 3 -13.65 -3.36 -10.86
N LEU A 4 -12.69 -2.79 -10.13
CA LEU A 4 -12.93 -1.66 -9.23
C LEU A 4 -13.44 -0.40 -9.97
N ALA A 5 -12.91 -0.10 -11.16
CA ALA A 5 -13.41 1.01 -11.97
C ALA A 5 -14.90 0.80 -12.37
N GLY A 6 -15.36 -0.45 -12.45
CA GLY A 6 -16.76 -0.79 -12.66
C GLY A 6 -17.71 -0.25 -11.58
N TYR A 7 -17.24 -0.19 -10.32
CA TYR A 7 -18.00 0.30 -9.17
C TYR A 7 -17.83 1.80 -8.94
N ALA A 8 -16.61 2.32 -9.10
CA ALA A 8 -16.25 3.68 -8.71
C ALA A 8 -16.19 4.69 -9.88
N GLY A 9 -16.36 4.22 -11.12
CA GLY A 9 -16.11 5.04 -12.31
C GLY A 9 -14.62 5.08 -12.69
N PRO A 10 -14.19 6.07 -13.50
CA PRO A 10 -12.78 6.22 -13.88
C PRO A 10 -11.85 6.36 -12.67
N LEU A 11 -10.85 5.48 -12.59
CA LEU A 11 -9.86 5.45 -11.50
C LEU A 11 -8.52 5.99 -11.97
N ARG A 12 -7.94 6.89 -11.18
CA ARG A 12 -6.53 7.27 -11.29
C ARG A 12 -5.70 6.23 -10.55
N VAL A 13 -4.73 5.63 -11.24
CA VAL A 13 -3.84 4.60 -10.69
C VAL A 13 -2.41 5.07 -10.82
N TRP A 14 -1.72 5.16 -9.68
CA TRP A 14 -0.30 5.43 -9.63
C TRP A 14 0.47 4.11 -9.58
N ILE A 15 1.43 3.94 -10.49
CA ILE A 15 2.41 2.87 -10.46
C ILE A 15 3.72 3.51 -9.99
N VAL A 16 4.05 3.27 -8.73
CA VAL A 16 5.15 3.94 -8.05
C VAL A 16 6.43 3.16 -8.21
N PHE A 17 7.50 3.82 -8.67
CA PHE A 17 8.80 3.19 -8.80
C PHE A 17 9.45 3.01 -7.41
N PHE A 18 9.54 1.76 -6.96
CA PHE A 18 9.96 1.46 -5.57
C PHE A 18 11.33 0.77 -5.45
N THR A 19 11.98 0.42 -6.56
CA THR A 19 13.19 -0.42 -6.55
C THR A 19 14.37 0.20 -5.81
N ASP A 20 14.59 1.52 -5.93
CA ASP A 20 15.74 2.18 -5.28
C ASP A 20 15.54 2.26 -3.76
N ILE A 21 14.31 2.56 -3.32
CA ILE A 21 13.91 2.51 -1.91
C ILE A 21 14.13 1.10 -1.36
N GLN A 22 13.66 0.08 -2.09
CA GLN A 22 13.81 -1.30 -1.68
C GLN A 22 15.28 -1.72 -1.55
N ARG A 23 16.14 -1.33 -2.50
CA ARG A 23 17.58 -1.60 -2.44
C ARG A 23 18.23 -0.93 -1.24
N ALA A 24 17.90 0.34 -0.97
CA ALA A 24 18.43 1.07 0.18
C ALA A 24 18.04 0.40 1.51
N ILE A 25 16.78 -0.03 1.64
CA ILE A 25 16.30 -0.78 2.80
C ILE A 25 17.06 -2.10 2.96
N GLN A 26 17.27 -2.86 1.89
CA GLN A 26 17.99 -4.13 1.96
C GLN A 26 19.43 -3.97 2.48
N LEU A 27 20.12 -2.93 2.00
CA LEU A 27 21.54 -2.69 2.32
C LEU A 27 21.76 -2.08 3.72
N SER A 28 20.80 -1.31 4.23
CA SER A 28 21.02 -0.47 5.41
C SER A 28 20.08 -0.74 6.59
N VAL A 29 18.98 -1.46 6.38
CA VAL A 29 17.99 -1.74 7.43
C VAL A 29 18.12 -3.19 7.91
N PRO A 30 18.17 -3.42 9.24
CA PRO A 30 18.16 -4.76 9.82
C PRO A 30 16.98 -5.61 9.32
N ASP A 31 17.23 -6.88 9.02
CA ASP A 31 16.27 -7.84 8.46
C ASP A 31 14.89 -7.79 9.12
N GLY A 32 14.83 -7.77 10.46
CA GLY A 32 13.57 -7.75 11.22
C GLY A 32 12.76 -6.45 11.11
N LEU A 33 13.34 -5.37 10.59
CA LEU A 33 12.70 -4.05 10.46
C LEU A 33 12.34 -3.68 9.01
N ARG A 34 12.85 -4.44 8.02
CA ARG A 34 12.72 -4.09 6.60
C ARG A 34 11.26 -3.90 6.15
N VAL A 35 10.36 -4.78 6.58
CA VAL A 35 8.93 -4.69 6.24
C VAL A 35 8.29 -3.44 6.84
N LEU A 36 8.62 -3.12 8.09
CA LEU A 36 8.10 -1.94 8.78
C LEU A 36 8.58 -0.66 8.11
N VAL A 37 9.89 -0.55 7.85
CA VAL A 37 10.48 0.61 7.16
C VAL A 37 9.94 0.73 5.73
N MET A 38 9.75 -0.39 5.03
CA MET A 38 9.15 -0.39 3.69
C MET A 38 7.73 0.21 3.70
N ARG A 39 6.87 -0.21 4.65
CA ARG A 39 5.52 0.36 4.78
C ARG A 39 5.54 1.83 5.15
N ARG A 40 6.47 2.26 6.00
CA ARG A 40 6.67 3.68 6.32
C ARG A 40 7.09 4.49 5.07
N MET A 41 7.98 3.97 4.23
CA MET A 41 8.32 4.61 2.95
C MET A 41 7.12 4.68 1.98
N MET A 42 6.29 3.63 1.92
CA MET A 42 5.04 3.65 1.15
C MET A 42 4.07 4.71 1.66
N MET A 43 3.91 4.87 2.97
CA MET A 43 3.03 5.91 3.53
C MET A 43 3.53 7.32 3.22
N ARG A 44 4.84 7.56 3.26
CA ARG A 44 5.43 8.85 2.83
C ARG A 44 5.19 9.14 1.35
N LEU A 45 5.30 8.14 0.48
CA LEU A 45 4.95 8.28 -0.94
C LEU A 45 3.47 8.61 -1.11
N VAL A 46 2.61 7.90 -0.38
CA VAL A 46 1.15 8.12 -0.42
C VAL A 46 0.80 9.54 0.03
N GLU A 47 1.43 10.07 1.08
CA GLU A 47 1.19 11.44 1.55
C GLU A 47 1.55 12.47 0.47
N ARG A 48 2.70 12.32 -0.19
CA ARG A 48 3.11 13.19 -1.31
C ARG A 48 2.16 13.10 -2.51
N LEU A 49 1.70 11.89 -2.84
CA LEU A 49 0.72 11.68 -3.91
C LEU A 49 -0.66 12.23 -3.52
N ALA A 50 -1.05 12.13 -2.25
CA ALA A 50 -2.31 12.66 -1.75
C ALA A 50 -2.35 14.19 -1.86
N GLU A 51 -1.25 14.88 -1.58
CA GLU A 51 -1.14 16.33 -1.83
C GLU A 51 -1.34 16.67 -3.32
N GLN A 52 -0.69 15.93 -4.22
CA GLN A 52 -0.82 16.12 -5.67
C GLN A 52 -2.25 15.86 -6.19
N GLU A 53 -2.90 14.82 -5.65
CA GLU A 53 -4.25 14.42 -6.05
C GLU A 53 -5.35 15.12 -5.24
N ARG A 54 -4.98 15.98 -4.29
CA ARG A 54 -5.88 16.69 -3.35
C ARG A 54 -6.76 15.72 -2.55
N ALA A 55 -6.20 14.60 -2.13
CA ALA A 55 -6.87 13.62 -1.27
C ALA A 55 -6.76 14.04 0.20
N ALA A 56 -7.84 13.82 0.95
CA ALA A 56 -7.93 14.21 2.37
C ALA A 56 -7.71 13.04 3.35
N ALA A 57 -7.60 11.80 2.84
CA ALA A 57 -7.44 10.61 3.65
C ALA A 57 -6.79 9.48 2.84
N VAL A 58 -6.24 8.49 3.55
CA VAL A 58 -5.72 7.25 3.00
C VAL A 58 -6.64 6.10 3.43
N VAL A 59 -6.94 5.17 2.53
CA VAL A 59 -7.69 3.95 2.86
C VAL A 59 -6.77 2.75 2.69
N THR A 60 -6.66 1.91 3.71
CA THR A 60 -5.85 0.67 3.66
C THR A 60 -6.72 -0.56 3.93
N GLY A 61 -6.31 -1.69 3.37
CA GLY A 61 -6.93 -2.99 3.62
C GLY A 61 -6.40 -3.69 4.88
N GLU A 62 -5.80 -2.96 5.82
CA GLU A 62 -5.23 -3.54 7.04
C GLU A 62 -6.34 -4.12 7.93
N ASN A 63 -6.06 -5.30 8.48
CA ASN A 63 -6.88 -5.99 9.47
C ASN A 63 -6.01 -6.31 10.71
N LEU A 64 -6.59 -6.34 11.90
CA LEU A 64 -5.85 -6.55 13.13
C LEU A 64 -5.69 -8.05 13.42
N GLY A 65 -4.47 -8.48 13.76
CA GLY A 65 -4.24 -9.82 14.34
C GLY A 65 -4.30 -11.02 13.40
N GLN A 66 -4.34 -10.82 12.07
CA GLN A 66 -4.33 -11.94 11.11
C GLN A 66 -2.93 -12.34 10.64
N VAL A 67 -1.98 -11.42 10.58
CA VAL A 67 -0.56 -11.71 10.33
C VAL A 67 0.34 -10.97 11.32
N ALA A 68 1.54 -11.51 11.58
CA ALA A 68 2.50 -10.95 12.54
C ALA A 68 2.90 -9.47 12.26
N SER A 69 2.70 -8.97 11.03
CA SER A 69 3.01 -7.58 10.64
C SER A 69 1.89 -6.56 10.95
N GLN A 70 0.79 -7.00 11.55
CA GLN A 70 -0.39 -6.18 11.85
C GLN A 70 -0.69 -6.16 13.34
N THR A 71 0.36 -5.92 14.13
CA THR A 71 0.20 -5.59 15.55
C THR A 71 -0.17 -4.10 15.70
N ILE A 72 -0.71 -3.73 16.87
CA ILE A 72 -1.05 -2.33 17.17
C ILE A 72 0.21 -1.45 17.09
N GLU A 73 1.35 -1.97 17.54
CA GLU A 73 2.65 -1.30 17.51
C GLU A 73 3.11 -1.05 16.08
N SER A 74 2.95 -2.05 15.19
CA SER A 74 3.29 -1.91 13.77
C SER A 74 2.41 -0.85 13.10
N ILE A 75 1.10 -0.87 13.37
CA ILE A 75 0.15 0.13 12.85
C ILE A 75 0.53 1.54 13.34
N ALA A 76 0.83 1.68 14.63
CA ALA A 76 1.25 2.95 15.21
C ALA A 76 2.57 3.45 14.58
N ALA A 77 3.55 2.57 14.43
CA ALA A 77 4.83 2.91 13.82
C ALA A 77 4.69 3.30 12.34
N ILE A 78 3.78 2.68 11.59
CA ILE A 78 3.48 3.05 10.19
C ILE A 78 2.73 4.39 10.12
N ASN A 79 1.78 4.63 11.02
CA ASN A 79 1.01 5.89 11.03
C ASN A 79 1.86 7.10 11.43
N ALA A 80 2.89 6.90 12.25
CA ALA A 80 3.73 8.00 12.75
C ALA A 80 4.42 8.83 11.64
N VAL A 81 4.45 8.32 10.40
CA VAL A 81 5.10 9.00 9.26
C VAL A 81 4.12 9.69 8.31
N THR A 82 2.84 9.77 8.68
CA THR A 82 1.84 10.53 7.94
C THR A 82 0.93 11.31 8.88
N GLN A 83 0.47 12.47 8.43
CA GLN A 83 -0.54 13.28 9.12
C GLN A 83 -1.95 13.05 8.56
N LEU A 84 -2.09 12.30 7.47
CA LEU A 84 -3.39 12.03 6.86
C LEU A 84 -4.19 11.04 7.71
N PRO A 85 -5.52 11.24 7.83
CA PRO A 85 -6.40 10.22 8.38
C PRO A 85 -6.28 8.90 7.60
N VAL A 86 -5.95 7.81 8.29
CA VAL A 86 -5.85 6.47 7.70
C VAL A 86 -7.08 5.63 8.09
N LEU A 87 -7.98 5.44 7.12
CA LEU A 87 -9.22 4.68 7.26
C LEU A 87 -8.97 3.19 7.02
N ARG A 88 -9.41 2.35 7.95
CA ARG A 88 -9.18 0.90 7.95
C ARG A 88 -10.49 0.13 8.01
N PRO A 89 -11.25 0.06 6.91
CA PRO A 89 -12.57 -0.58 6.90
C PRO A 89 -12.55 -2.07 7.28
N LEU A 90 -11.39 -2.72 7.22
CA LEU A 90 -11.23 -4.15 7.53
C LEU A 90 -10.59 -4.40 8.91
N ILE A 91 -10.37 -3.36 9.75
CA ILE A 91 -9.57 -3.50 10.98
C ILE A 91 -10.08 -4.57 11.94
N GLY A 92 -11.41 -4.74 12.03
CA GLY A 92 -12.07 -5.74 12.87
C GLY A 92 -12.71 -6.89 12.09
N ALA A 93 -12.49 -6.98 10.78
CA ALA A 93 -13.08 -8.02 9.95
C ALA A 93 -12.27 -9.32 10.04
N ASP A 94 -12.95 -10.46 10.10
CA ASP A 94 -12.28 -11.76 10.02
C ASP A 94 -11.95 -12.14 8.55
N LYS A 95 -11.16 -13.19 8.37
CA LYS A 95 -10.70 -13.60 7.04
C LYS A 95 -11.87 -14.08 6.17
N THR A 96 -12.84 -14.76 6.75
CA THR A 96 -14.02 -15.27 6.03
C THR A 96 -14.89 -14.14 5.52
N GLU A 97 -15.10 -13.09 6.31
CA GLU A 97 -15.81 -11.89 5.91
C GLU A 97 -15.10 -11.15 4.77
N ILE A 98 -13.78 -11.04 4.84
CA ILE A 98 -12.98 -10.39 3.78
C ILE A 98 -13.07 -11.17 2.48
N VAL A 99 -12.96 -12.50 2.54
CA VAL A 99 -13.07 -13.39 1.37
C VAL A 99 -14.48 -13.29 0.76
N ALA A 100 -15.53 -13.42 1.57
CA ALA A 100 -16.90 -13.33 1.09
C ALA A 100 -17.19 -11.96 0.42
N ARG A 101 -16.69 -10.87 1.00
CA ARG A 101 -16.77 -9.53 0.37
C ARG A 101 -15.99 -9.48 -0.94
N ALA A 102 -14.78 -10.03 -1.00
CA ALA A 102 -13.95 -10.05 -2.19
C ALA A 102 -14.60 -10.85 -3.34
N GLU A 103 -15.23 -11.98 -3.03
CA GLU A 103 -16.03 -12.78 -3.97
C GLU A 103 -17.25 -12.00 -4.45
N ALA A 104 -18.01 -11.40 -3.53
CA ALA A 104 -19.20 -10.61 -3.86
C ALA A 104 -18.91 -9.44 -4.81
N ILE A 105 -17.73 -8.82 -4.70
CA ILE A 105 -17.32 -7.72 -5.60
C ILE A 105 -16.51 -8.19 -6.82
N GLY A 106 -16.30 -9.50 -6.98
CA GLY A 106 -15.58 -10.09 -8.13
C GLY A 106 -14.07 -9.81 -8.16
N THR A 107 -13.45 -9.59 -6.99
CA THR A 107 -12.01 -9.32 -6.87
C THR A 107 -11.20 -10.54 -6.41
N TYR A 108 -11.85 -11.53 -5.79
CA TYR A 108 -11.18 -12.69 -5.20
C TYR A 108 -10.28 -13.45 -6.19
N ASP A 109 -10.82 -13.90 -7.32
CA ASP A 109 -10.09 -14.69 -8.34
C ASP A 109 -8.90 -13.95 -8.96
N ILE A 110 -8.92 -12.61 -8.91
CA ILE A 110 -7.81 -11.78 -9.37
C ILE A 110 -6.72 -11.73 -8.30
N SER A 111 -7.12 -11.56 -7.05
CA SER A 111 -6.23 -11.39 -5.90
C SER A 111 -5.50 -12.67 -5.49
N ILE A 112 -6.05 -13.86 -5.77
CA ILE A 112 -5.42 -15.15 -5.41
C ILE A 112 -4.45 -15.71 -6.46
N ARG A 113 -4.25 -15.00 -7.58
CA ARG A 113 -3.38 -15.50 -8.66
C ARG A 113 -1.94 -15.67 -8.14
N PRO A 114 -1.22 -16.71 -8.57
CA PRO A 114 0.13 -17.00 -8.11
C PRO A 114 1.11 -16.00 -8.73
N TYR A 115 1.24 -14.85 -8.08
CA TYR A 115 2.33 -13.91 -8.31
C TYR A 115 3.14 -13.85 -7.02
N GLU A 116 4.46 -13.86 -7.14
CA GLU A 116 5.32 -13.68 -5.98
C GLU A 116 5.10 -12.29 -5.41
N ASP A 117 4.50 -12.23 -4.23
CA ASP A 117 4.43 -10.98 -3.48
C ASP A 117 5.85 -10.56 -3.13
N CYS A 118 6.15 -9.27 -3.29
CA CYS A 118 7.44 -8.72 -2.85
C CYS A 118 7.69 -9.02 -1.36
N CYS A 119 6.61 -9.20 -0.58
CA CYS A 119 6.69 -9.66 0.80
C CYS A 119 7.24 -11.09 0.93
N SER A 120 6.84 -12.06 0.10
CA SER A 120 7.26 -13.47 0.21
C SER A 120 8.72 -13.72 -0.18
N LEU A 121 9.26 -12.93 -1.11
CA LEU A 121 10.66 -13.05 -1.54
C LEU A 121 11.66 -12.60 -0.48
N PHE A 122 11.22 -11.81 0.50
CA PHE A 122 12.11 -11.11 1.43
C PHE A 122 11.66 -11.19 2.89
N VAL A 123 10.77 -12.14 3.23
CA VAL A 123 10.49 -12.47 4.64
C VAL A 123 11.79 -13.03 5.24
N PRO A 124 12.38 -12.37 6.26
CA PRO A 124 13.55 -12.93 6.91
C PRO A 124 13.18 -14.25 7.59
N PRO A 125 14.12 -15.20 7.74
CA PRO A 125 13.84 -16.50 8.37
C PRO A 125 13.32 -16.36 9.81
N HIS A 126 13.57 -15.23 10.47
CA HIS A 126 13.07 -14.90 11.81
C HIS A 126 12.46 -13.49 11.84
N PRO A 127 11.17 -13.33 11.51
CA PRO A 127 10.50 -12.05 11.65
C PRO A 127 10.38 -11.69 13.13
N ARG A 128 10.86 -10.49 13.50
CA ARG A 128 10.65 -9.96 14.86
C ARG A 128 9.17 -9.69 15.06
N THR A 129 8.64 -10.16 16.18
CA THR A 129 7.21 -10.10 16.50
C THR A 129 6.74 -8.72 16.96
N GLN A 130 7.64 -7.80 17.33
CA GLN A 130 7.27 -6.47 17.85
C GLN A 130 8.35 -5.40 17.58
N PRO A 131 8.60 -5.01 16.32
CA PRO A 131 9.42 -3.85 16.05
C PRO A 131 8.69 -2.55 16.41
N GLY A 132 9.30 -1.75 17.30
CA GLY A 132 8.70 -0.51 17.81
C GLY A 132 8.98 0.72 16.92
N LEU A 133 8.23 1.81 17.16
CA LEU A 133 8.41 3.11 16.51
C LEU A 133 9.87 3.60 16.60
N GLN A 134 10.48 3.54 17.78
CA GLN A 134 11.85 4.00 18.00
C GLN A 134 12.89 3.22 17.18
N GLU A 135 12.74 1.89 17.09
CA GLU A 135 13.64 1.06 16.29
C GLU A 135 13.51 1.38 14.79
N ALA A 136 12.29 1.65 14.32
CA ALA A 136 12.05 2.08 12.95
C ALA A 136 12.68 3.45 12.67
N ASP A 137 12.53 4.41 13.58
CA ASP A 137 13.14 5.73 13.46
C ASP A 137 14.67 5.64 13.42
N GLU A 138 15.28 4.82 14.29
CA GLU A 138 16.73 4.58 14.31
C GLU A 138 17.22 3.95 13.00
N ALA A 139 16.53 2.90 12.53
CA ALA A 139 16.88 2.21 11.30
C ALA A 139 16.77 3.10 10.06
N GLU A 140 15.93 4.14 10.10
CA GLU A 140 15.77 5.10 9.02
C GLU A 140 16.81 6.23 9.03
N ARG A 141 17.53 6.48 10.14
CA ARG A 141 18.50 7.59 10.22
C ARG A 141 19.60 7.55 9.16
N GLY A 142 20.01 6.34 8.76
CA GLY A 142 21.01 6.14 7.72
C GLY A 142 20.48 6.27 6.30
N LEU A 143 19.16 6.39 6.11
CA LEU A 143 18.54 6.45 4.79
C LEU A 143 18.36 7.91 4.33
N PRO A 144 18.71 8.24 3.08
CA PRO A 144 18.37 9.54 2.50
C PRO A 144 16.89 9.57 2.07
N VAL A 145 15.98 9.49 3.06
CA VAL A 145 14.54 9.29 2.86
C VAL A 145 13.96 10.29 1.85
N GLY A 146 14.18 11.60 2.04
CA GLY A 146 13.64 12.62 1.13
C GLY A 146 14.08 12.41 -0.32
N ALA A 147 15.37 12.22 -0.55
CA ALA A 147 15.91 12.00 -1.90
C ALA A 147 15.36 10.71 -2.54
N LEU A 148 15.19 9.63 -1.76
CA LEU A 148 14.61 8.38 -2.24
C LEU A 148 13.14 8.54 -2.64
N ILE A 149 12.36 9.28 -1.83
CA ILE A 149 10.95 9.56 -2.12
C ILE A 149 10.82 10.40 -3.39
N ASP A 150 11.62 11.47 -3.52
CA ASP A 150 11.58 12.35 -4.69
C ASP A 150 11.98 11.59 -5.97
N ALA A 151 13.05 10.80 -5.92
CA ALA A 151 13.49 9.98 -7.06
C ALA A 151 12.43 8.94 -7.46
N ALA A 152 11.77 8.30 -6.48
CA ALA A 152 10.69 7.36 -6.74
C ALA A 152 9.51 8.04 -7.45
N LEU A 153 9.06 9.21 -6.96
CA LEU A 153 7.94 9.95 -7.55
C LEU A 153 8.24 10.44 -8.97
N GLN A 154 9.47 10.91 -9.24
CA GLN A 154 9.88 11.34 -10.58
C GLN A 154 9.80 10.23 -11.63
N ARG A 155 9.99 8.98 -11.20
CA ARG A 155 9.96 7.78 -12.06
C ARG A 155 8.60 7.07 -12.04
N SER A 156 7.64 7.58 -11.27
CA SER A 156 6.31 7.00 -11.13
C SER A 156 5.43 7.41 -12.30
N GLU A 157 4.56 6.51 -12.72
CA GLU A 157 3.59 6.79 -13.79
C GLU A 157 2.16 6.83 -13.24
N ARG A 158 1.34 7.69 -13.85
CA ARG A 158 -0.08 7.79 -13.54
C ARG A 158 -0.90 7.34 -14.73
N LEU A 159 -1.75 6.35 -14.50
CA LEU A 159 -2.69 5.80 -15.46
C LEU A 159 -4.12 6.20 -15.10
N THR A 160 -4.99 6.31 -16.11
CA THR A 160 -6.43 6.41 -15.89
C THR A 160 -7.10 5.14 -16.41
N ILE A 161 -7.77 4.42 -15.52
CA ILE A 161 -8.50 3.20 -15.82
C ILE A 161 -9.99 3.53 -15.84
N THR A 162 -10.56 3.59 -17.04
CA THR A 162 -12.00 3.75 -17.25
C THR A 162 -12.71 2.40 -17.21
N PRO A 163 -13.92 2.30 -16.64
CA PRO A 163 -14.72 1.09 -16.75
C PRO A 163 -15.13 0.81 -18.20
N ARG A 164 -15.46 -0.45 -18.48
CA ARG A 164 -15.88 -0.86 -19.84
C ARG A 164 -17.18 -0.15 -20.26
N TRP A 165 -18.15 0.00 -19.35
CA TRP A 165 -19.43 0.66 -19.61
C TRP A 165 -19.31 2.16 -19.89
N ALA A 166 -18.21 2.82 -19.50
CA ALA A 166 -18.00 4.24 -19.76
C ALA A 166 -17.39 4.52 -21.15
N ARG A 167 -17.10 3.48 -21.95
CA ARG A 167 -16.56 3.63 -23.32
C ARG A 167 -17.63 3.60 -24.41
N ASP A 168 -18.86 3.22 -24.06
CA ASP A 168 -19.99 3.34 -24.97
C ASP A 168 -20.58 4.75 -24.79
N PRO A 169 -20.42 5.67 -25.76
CA PRO A 169 -21.26 6.85 -25.75
C PRO A 169 -22.68 6.31 -25.85
N VAL A 170 -23.48 6.57 -24.83
CA VAL A 170 -24.93 6.40 -24.89
C VAL A 170 -25.35 6.95 -26.24
N GLY A 171 -25.84 6.08 -27.12
CA GLY A 171 -26.34 6.46 -28.42
C GLY A 171 -27.40 7.52 -28.19
N VAL A 172 -27.05 8.78 -28.41
CA VAL A 172 -28.01 9.85 -28.65
C VAL A 172 -28.52 9.58 -30.07
N GLY A 173 -29.39 8.57 -30.15
CA GLY A 173 -30.23 8.32 -31.31
C GLY A 173 -31.27 9.42 -31.35
N SER A 174 -31.05 10.31 -32.33
CA SER A 174 -31.97 11.24 -32.98
C SER A 174 -33.43 10.77 -33.08
#